data_AF-A0A7J2RAV9-F1
#
_entry.id   AF-A0A7J2RAV9-F1
#
_cell.length_a   1.000
_cell.length_b   1.000
_cell.length_c   1.000
_cell.angle_alpha   90.00
_cell.angle_beta   90.00
_cell.angle_gamma   90.00
#
_symmetry.space_group_name_H-M   'P 1'
#
loop_
_entity.id
_entity.type
_entity.pdbx_description
1 polymer ?
#
loop_
_entity_poly.entity_id
_entity_poly.type
_entity_poly.pdbx_seq_one_letter_code
_entity_poly.pdbx_strand_id
1 'polypeptide(L)'
;MGRGVEDKMEKKCFRCGEIINDRGEYFIFQEMNDGKLIATDYCHKTCWNQFLHQISKTEEAMGMMRGMKSKMQKMGILPAEVVEIQ
;
A
#
# COMPACT_ATOMS: atom_id res chain seq x y z
N MET A 1 -12.63 29.95 26.26
CA MET A 1 -13.29 29.14 25.22
C MET A 1 -12.22 28.28 24.58
N GLY A 2 -12.11 27.01 25.00
CA GLY A 2 -11.08 26.08 24.53
C GLY A 2 -11.37 25.65 23.09
N ARG A 3 -10.42 25.94 22.18
CA ARG A 3 -10.45 25.42 20.81
C ARG A 3 -10.09 23.94 20.89
N GLY A 4 -10.97 23.08 20.37
CA GLY A 4 -10.72 21.65 20.25
C GLY A 4 -9.44 21.40 19.45
N VAL A 5 -8.45 20.79 20.10
CA VAL A 5 -7.29 20.25 19.42
C VAL A 5 -7.74 18.88 18.91
N GLU A 6 -8.38 18.88 17.74
CA GLU A 6 -8.44 17.67 16.93
C GLU A 6 -7.00 17.39 16.50
N ASP A 7 -6.34 16.48 17.21
CA ASP A 7 -5.06 15.89 16.83
C ASP A 7 -5.24 15.22 15.46
N LYS A 8 -5.15 16.01 14.39
CA LYS A 8 -5.08 15.50 13.03
C LYS A 8 -3.74 14.79 12.94
N MET A 9 -3.72 13.49 13.26
CA MET A 9 -2.55 12.63 13.02
C MET A 9 -2.08 12.89 11.60
N GLU A 10 -0.93 13.55 11.49
CA GLU A 10 -0.31 13.86 10.22
C GLU A 10 0.01 12.54 9.52
N LYS A 11 -0.51 12.37 8.31
CA LYS A 11 -0.32 11.13 7.54
C LYS A 11 1.13 11.10 7.09
N LYS A 12 1.98 10.37 7.82
CA LYS A 12 3.40 10.25 7.48
C LYS A 12 3.62 9.13 6.49
N CYS A 13 4.35 9.41 5.42
CA CYS A 13 4.74 8.37 4.47
C CYS A 13 5.77 7.43 5.11
N PHE A 14 5.47 6.14 5.22
CA PHE A 14 6.42 5.18 5.83
C PHE A 14 7.69 4.96 4.99
N ARG A 15 7.67 5.31 3.70
CA ARG A 15 8.82 5.16 2.79
C ARG A 15 9.82 6.31 2.85
N CYS A 16 9.32 7.55 2.83
CA CYS A 16 10.19 8.73 2.78
C CYS A 16 10.22 9.52 4.09
N GLY A 17 9.34 9.21 5.05
CA GLY A 17 9.25 9.91 6.33
C GLY A 17 8.59 11.31 6.25
N GLU A 18 8.26 11.79 5.06
CA GLU A 18 7.62 13.09 4.86
C GLU A 18 6.12 13.06 5.16
N ILE A 19 5.58 14.20 5.58
CA ILE A 19 4.14 14.38 5.81
C ILE A 19 3.41 14.45 4.47
N ILE A 20 2.33 13.69 4.36
CA ILE A 20 1.41 13.69 3.23
C ILE A 20 0.42 14.84 3.41
N ASN A 21 0.68 15.95 2.73
CA ASN A 21 -0.17 17.14 2.77
C ASN A 21 -1.35 17.08 1.79
N ASP A 22 -1.24 16.28 0.72
CA ASP A 22 -2.21 16.27 -0.38
C ASP A 22 -3.29 15.20 -0.25
N ARG A 23 -4.53 15.62 -0.48
CA ARG A 23 -5.70 14.71 -0.54
C ARG A 23 -5.65 13.93 -1.85
N GLY A 24 -5.44 12.61 -1.76
CA GLY A 24 -5.55 11.69 -2.89
C GLY A 24 -4.23 11.31 -3.56
N GLU A 25 -3.10 11.82 -3.08
CA GLU A 25 -1.75 11.52 -3.60
C GLU A 25 -1.03 10.40 -2.82
N TYR A 26 -1.79 9.57 -2.09
CA TYR A 26 -1.24 8.51 -1.25
C TYR A 26 -2.07 7.23 -1.27
N PHE A 27 -1.42 6.11 -0.94
CA PHE A 27 -2.01 4.82 -0.64
C PHE A 27 -2.13 4.63 0.87
N ILE A 28 -3.15 3.89 1.28
CA ILE A 28 -3.38 3.47 2.66
C ILE A 28 -3.19 1.96 2.71
N PHE A 29 -2.36 1.50 3.64
CA PHE A 29 -2.14 0.10 3.91
C PHE A 29 -2.72 -0.20 5.29
N GLN A 30 -3.67 -1.12 5.35
CA GLN A 30 -4.34 -1.47 6.58
C GLN A 30 -4.02 -2.91 6.93
N GLU A 31 -3.49 -3.13 8.13
CA GLU A 31 -3.23 -4.46 8.66
C GLU A 31 -4.38 -4.89 9.56
N MET A 32 -4.97 -6.06 9.25
CA MET A 32 -6.11 -6.62 9.97
C MET A 32 -5.71 -7.96 10.60
N ASN A 33 -6.04 -8.17 11.86
CA ASN A 33 -5.92 -9.47 12.54
C ASN A 33 -7.20 -9.77 13.31
N ASP A 34 -7.74 -10.98 13.16
CA ASP A 34 -9.00 -11.42 13.74
C ASP A 34 -10.16 -10.40 13.54
N GLY A 35 -10.21 -9.79 12.35
CA GLY A 35 -11.21 -8.79 11.98
C GLY A 35 -11.01 -7.41 12.63
N LYS A 36 -9.93 -7.20 13.38
CA LYS A 36 -9.57 -5.91 13.98
C LYS A 36 -8.43 -5.24 13.22
N LEU A 37 -8.56 -3.94 13.01
CA LEU A 37 -7.49 -3.10 12.46
C LEU A 37 -6.38 -2.98 13.51
N ILE A 38 -5.18 -3.47 13.18
CA ILE A 38 -4.00 -3.33 14.04
C ILE A 38 -3.18 -2.11 13.64
N ALA A 39 -3.00 -1.88 12.34
CA ALA A 39 -2.13 -0.83 11.85
C ALA A 39 -2.71 -0.16 10.60
N THR A 40 -2.38 1.12 10.44
CA THR A 40 -2.66 1.88 9.22
C THR A 40 -1.42 2.67 8.86
N ASP A 41 -0.82 2.31 7.74
CA ASP A 41 0.34 2.99 7.17
C ASP A 41 -0.07 3.79 5.94
N TYR A 42 0.67 4.87 5.68
CA TYR A 42 0.45 5.74 4.55
C TYR A 42 1.69 5.79 3.67
N CYS A 43 1.52 5.87 2.35
CA CYS A 43 2.64 6.03 1.42
C CYS A 43 2.26 6.95 0.28
N HIS A 44 3.12 7.90 -0.08
CA HIS A 44 2.92 8.67 -1.30
C HIS A 44 2.80 7.75 -2.52
N LYS A 45 1.88 8.07 -3.43
CA LYS A 45 1.73 7.34 -4.70
C LYS A 45 3.05 7.29 -5.47
N THR A 46 3.79 8.39 -5.49
CA THR A 46 5.11 8.51 -6.12
C THR A 46 6.12 7.55 -5.49
N CYS A 47 6.21 7.52 -4.15
CA CYS A 47 7.10 6.59 -3.44
C CYS A 47 6.73 5.12 -3.67
N TRP A 48 5.44 4.81 -3.71
CA TRP A 48 4.96 3.46 -4.01
C TRP A 48 5.26 3.03 -5.44
N ASN A 49 5.00 3.90 -6.41
CA ASN A 49 5.29 3.62 -7.82
C ASN A 49 6.79 3.42 -8.05
N GLN A 50 7.65 4.26 -7.46
CA GLN A 50 9.11 4.09 -7.53
C GLN A 50 9.54 2.73 -6.96
N PHE A 51 8.96 2.32 -5.83
CA PHE A 51 9.22 1.02 -5.24
C PHE A 51 8.79 -0.13 -6.16
N LEU A 52 7.57 -0.08 -6.72
CA LEU A 52 7.10 -1.09 -7.67
C LEU A 52 7.98 -1.17 -8.93
N HIS A 53 8.43 -0.03 -9.46
CA HIS A 53 9.35 0.02 -10.58
C HIS A 53 10.71 -0.60 -10.24
N GLN A 54 11.24 -0.39 -9.03
CA GLN A 54 12.47 -1.04 -8.58
C GLN A 54 12.30 -2.55 -8.46
N ILE A 55 11.20 -3.01 -7.87
CA ILE A 55 10.89 -4.45 -7.76
C ILE A 55 10.70 -5.10 -9.13
N SER A 56 10.06 -4.41 -10.08
CA SER A 56 9.87 -4.96 -11.43
C SER A 56 11.17 -5.15 -12.21
N LYS A 57 12.25 -4.46 -11.81
CA LYS A 57 13.56 -4.56 -12.47
C LYS A 57 14.42 -5.69 -11.91
N THR A 58 14.12 -6.21 -10.74
CA THR A 58 14.83 -7.35 -10.14
C THR A 58 14.14 -8.66 -10.55
N GLU A 59 14.80 -9.46 -11.39
CA GLU A 59 14.26 -10.74 -11.91
C GLU A 59 13.89 -11.72 -10.78
N GLU A 60 14.66 -11.74 -9.69
CA GLU A 60 14.37 -12.52 -8.47
C GLU A 60 13.11 -12.02 -7.74
N ALA A 61 12.90 -10.70 -7.73
CA ALA A 61 11.74 -10.11 -7.08
C ALA A 61 10.47 -10.27 -7.91
N MET A 62 10.56 -10.37 -9.24
CA MET A 62 9.44 -10.77 -10.10
C MET A 62 8.96 -12.20 -9.80
N GLY A 63 9.88 -13.14 -9.53
CA GLY A 63 9.52 -14.51 -9.12
C GLY A 63 8.76 -14.53 -7.79
N MET A 64 9.25 -13.78 -6.81
CA MET A 64 8.60 -13.64 -5.50
C MET A 64 7.26 -12.90 -5.58
N MET A 65 7.18 -11.84 -6.39
CA MET A 65 5.94 -11.08 -6.62
C MET A 65 4.88 -11.89 -7.35
N ARG A 66 5.24 -12.73 -8.33
CA ARG A 66 4.30 -13.66 -8.96
C ARG A 66 3.76 -14.66 -7.95
N GLY A 67 4.63 -15.20 -7.10
CA GLY A 67 4.22 -16.10 -6.01
C GLY A 67 3.27 -15.42 -5.01
N MET A 68 3.60 -14.19 -4.62
CA MET A 68 2.83 -13.42 -3.65
C MET A 68 1.49 -12.94 -4.24
N LYS A 69 1.48 -12.46 -5.49
CA LYS A 69 0.26 -12.12 -6.27
C LYS A 69 -0.65 -13.33 -6.41
N SER A 70 -0.12 -14.49 -6.78
CA SER A 70 -0.89 -15.74 -6.88
C SER A 70 -1.48 -16.16 -5.53
N LYS A 71 -0.72 -16.00 -4.43
CA LYS A 71 -1.22 -16.27 -3.07
C LYS A 71 -2.33 -15.29 -2.66
N MET A 72 -2.17 -14.01 -2.96
CA MET A 72 -3.18 -12.97 -2.67
C MET A 72 -4.45 -13.14 -3.50
N GLN A 73 -4.35 -13.59 -4.75
CA GLN A 73 -5.50 -13.97 -5.58
C GLN A 73 -6.24 -15.19 -5.00
N LYS A 74 -5.51 -16.22 -4.56
CA LYS A 74 -6.10 -17.41 -3.91
C LYS A 74 -6.81 -17.09 -2.59
N MET A 75 -6.34 -16.08 -1.86
CA MET A 75 -6.99 -15.60 -0.64
C MET A 75 -8.14 -14.62 -0.93
N GLY A 76 -8.46 -14.33 -2.20
CA GLY A 76 -9.54 -13.41 -2.57
C GLY A 76 -9.23 -11.93 -2.32
N ILE A 77 -7.97 -11.59 -2.00
CA ILE A 77 -7.53 -10.22 -1.73
C ILE A 77 -7.38 -9.42 -3.03
N LEU A 78 -6.92 -10.09 -4.10
CA LEU A 78 -6.79 -9.52 -5.43
C LEU A 78 -7.72 -10.25 -6.39
N PRO A 79 -8.40 -9.54 -7.31
CA PRO A 79 -9.19 -10.17 -8.35
C PRO A 79 -8.29 -11.07 -9.22
N ALA A 80 -8.84 -12.21 -9.63
CA ALA A 80 -8.15 -13.09 -10.57
C ALA A 80 -7.92 -12.33 -11.88
N GLU A 81 -6.69 -12.36 -12.40
CA GLU A 81 -6.42 -11.80 -13.71
C GLU A 81 -7.06 -12.69 -14.77
N VAL A 82 -7.97 -12.11 -15.55
CA VAL A 82 -8.51 -12.72 -16.76
C VAL A 82 -7.44 -12.53 -17.83
N VAL A 83 -6.68 -13.57 -18.14
CA VAL A 83 -5.74 -13.53 -19.26
C VAL A 83 -6.56 -13.77 -20.52
N GLU A 84 -6.83 -12.70 -21.28
CA GLU A 84 -7.36 -12.83 -22.64
C GLU A 84 -6.26 -13.43 -23.53
N ILE A 85 -6.46 -14.68 -23.94
CA ILE A 85 -5.59 -15.38 -24.88
C ILE A 85 -6.04 -14.93 -26.29
N GLN A 86 -5.20 -14.21 -27.03
CA GLN A 86 -5.34 -14.02 -28.48
C GLN A 86 -4.62 -15.13 -29.23
#